data_AF-A0A9E1WTE7-F1
#
_entry.id   AF-A0A9E1WTE7-F1
#
_cell.length_a   1.000
_cell.length_b   1.000
_cell.length_c   1.000
_cell.angle_alpha   90.00
_cell.angle_beta   90.00
_cell.angle_gamma   90.00
#
_symmetry.space_group_name_H-M   'P 1'
#
loop_
_entity.id
_entity.type
_entity.pdbx_description
1 polymer ?
#
loop_
_entity_poly.entity_id
_entity_poly.type
_entity_poly.pdbx_seq_one_letter_code
_entity_poly.pdbx_strand_id
1 'polypeptide(L)'
;MNSGRFISILFLCIALCTSFAGAIHDDKPSIESQFESIRNWMHNDFEVPKSVESPGTVIGVVLRHHGSVLGQGTGSTLQQASGDALKELRRQKIFQRELPALLRQEILDSISIELEICDTFVPSPHKNIDHFEHSFVYGDNGIAVRLRGKTSYRLPCILRLAPHRNIANITESLCIDVGVHPTIALSHNLPMNADITLYTLPCKTYFQNKAHGNCVSLLHGDEPIGTTLLVPSTLLELSDALASHLIVSSGSGSVIGGYQPETDTFTSIFATHFVQLLTANALYSYAQVEGAQCSTKAKETASAILESIASDVRKSNAFDIESASLLLVLLNQTGIEKNDAVQELETNSKQLILQTVLHSTQAELTEMSPFILALLCAAMFELETTSENPSYELSSSLCALSYSATTPANRASLIPWVIHPMLAFEKLKPGSFAKPLLELLALAKVSQVTATGLHEGGFLLHTNDGMVVDARGLRMIPMLAKLCHWNAGNPSTSFQALSRSIGFVEQLSTRKERANRFSNPAMALGGIRKSSWDAAMPTEATAMALIGVVEALRTIENIESTIK
;
A
#
# COMPACT_ATOMS: atom_id res chain seq x y z
N MET A 1 -16.21 -21.53 -60.79
CA MET A 1 -15.73 -20.14 -60.83
C MET A 1 -16.69 -19.28 -60.03
N ASN A 2 -16.33 -18.84 -58.80
CA ASN A 2 -16.91 -17.69 -58.07
C ASN A 2 -16.45 -17.56 -56.59
N SER A 3 -15.55 -18.41 -56.10
CA SER A 3 -15.01 -18.27 -54.72
C SER A 3 -13.94 -17.18 -54.58
N GLY A 4 -13.14 -16.91 -55.63
CA GLY A 4 -12.06 -15.90 -55.57
C GLY A 4 -12.53 -14.44 -55.56
N ARG A 5 -13.70 -14.14 -56.14
CA ARG A 5 -14.27 -12.78 -56.14
C ARG A 5 -14.90 -12.40 -54.79
N PHE A 6 -15.41 -13.38 -54.04
CA PHE A 6 -16.00 -13.13 -52.72
C PHE A 6 -14.94 -12.78 -51.66
N ILE A 7 -13.78 -13.46 -51.69
CA ILE A 7 -12.68 -13.20 -50.77
C ILE A 7 -12.03 -11.82 -51.06
N SER A 8 -11.94 -11.44 -52.34
CA SER A 8 -11.36 -10.14 -52.72
C SER A 8 -12.26 -8.95 -52.33
N ILE A 9 -13.60 -9.11 -52.40
CA ILE A 9 -14.56 -8.09 -51.95
C ILE A 9 -14.59 -8.02 -50.41
N LEU A 10 -14.47 -9.15 -49.71
CA LEU A 10 -14.42 -9.18 -48.25
C LEU A 10 -13.16 -8.49 -47.72
N PHE A 11 -12.00 -8.71 -48.35
CA PHE A 11 -10.75 -8.01 -48.00
C PHE A 11 -10.79 -6.52 -48.34
N LEU A 12 -11.45 -6.13 -49.45
CA LEU A 12 -11.62 -4.71 -49.79
C LEU A 12 -12.57 -3.99 -48.82
N CYS A 13 -13.64 -4.65 -48.37
CA CYS A 13 -14.54 -4.11 -47.34
C CYS A 13 -13.88 -4.04 -45.96
N ILE A 14 -13.05 -5.01 -45.59
CA ILE A 14 -12.27 -4.96 -44.34
C ILE A 14 -11.22 -3.85 -44.42
N ALA A 15 -10.55 -3.67 -45.57
CA ALA A 15 -9.58 -2.58 -45.77
C ALA A 15 -10.24 -1.19 -45.85
N LEU A 16 -11.46 -1.08 -46.38
CA LEU A 16 -12.24 0.16 -46.36
C LEU A 16 -12.80 0.45 -44.96
N CYS A 17 -13.17 -0.57 -44.17
CA CYS A 17 -13.57 -0.38 -42.77
C CYS A 17 -12.39 -0.04 -41.86
N THR A 18 -11.17 -0.54 -42.12
CA THR A 18 -9.97 -0.16 -41.35
C THR A 18 -9.39 1.19 -41.77
N SER A 19 -9.62 1.64 -43.01
CA SER A 19 -9.24 2.98 -43.46
C SER A 19 -10.29 4.07 -43.17
N PHE A 20 -11.57 3.73 -42.98
CA PHE A 20 -12.58 4.66 -42.45
C PHE A 20 -12.65 4.70 -40.91
N ALA A 21 -12.05 3.74 -40.20
CA ALA A 21 -11.83 3.82 -38.75
C ALA A 21 -10.66 4.75 -38.36
N GLY A 22 -9.94 5.30 -39.35
CA GLY A 22 -8.81 6.21 -39.17
C GLY A 22 -9.03 7.58 -39.82
N ALA A 23 -10.21 8.19 -39.68
CA ALA A 23 -10.44 9.61 -39.98
C ALA A 23 -11.77 10.15 -39.43
N ILE A 24 -12.27 9.63 -38.31
CA ILE A 24 -13.11 10.46 -37.45
C ILE A 24 -12.13 11.24 -36.61
N HIS A 25 -11.89 12.50 -36.99
CA HIS A 25 -11.36 13.49 -36.05
C HIS A 25 -12.29 13.45 -34.84
N ASP A 26 -11.86 12.75 -33.78
CA ASP A 26 -12.46 12.85 -32.47
C ASP A 26 -12.17 14.30 -32.05
N ASP A 27 -13.13 15.20 -32.26
CA ASP A 27 -13.10 16.62 -31.85
C ASP A 27 -13.02 16.80 -30.32
N LYS A 28 -12.59 15.74 -29.61
CA LYS A 28 -12.29 15.80 -28.18
C LYS A 28 -10.98 16.58 -28.02
N PRO A 29 -10.98 17.69 -27.28
CA PRO A 29 -9.77 18.42 -26.97
C PRO A 29 -8.74 17.46 -26.36
N SER A 30 -7.50 17.50 -26.85
CA SER A 30 -6.40 16.73 -26.26
C SER A 30 -6.29 17.03 -24.77
N ILE A 31 -5.81 16.08 -23.98
CA ILE A 31 -5.65 16.27 -22.54
C ILE A 31 -4.81 17.52 -22.24
N GLU A 32 -3.76 17.76 -23.03
CA GLU A 32 -2.92 18.94 -22.95
C GLU A 32 -3.72 20.23 -23.13
N SER A 33 -4.61 20.29 -24.14
CA SER A 33 -5.47 21.46 -24.37
C SER A 33 -6.48 21.70 -23.25
N GLN A 34 -6.88 20.63 -22.53
CA GLN A 34 -7.73 20.76 -21.34
C GLN A 34 -6.95 21.37 -20.16
N PHE A 35 -5.72 20.92 -19.92
CA PHE A 35 -4.83 21.55 -18.93
C PHE A 35 -4.55 23.02 -19.27
N GLU A 36 -4.25 23.34 -20.53
CA GLU A 36 -4.06 24.72 -20.99
C GLU A 36 -5.31 25.57 -20.76
N SER A 37 -6.50 25.01 -21.00
CA SER A 37 -7.76 25.71 -20.72
C SER A 37 -7.92 26.05 -19.24
N ILE A 38 -7.66 25.09 -18.34
CA ILE A 38 -7.72 25.33 -16.88
C ILE A 38 -6.71 26.40 -16.48
N ARG A 39 -5.48 26.37 -17.02
CA ARG A 39 -4.44 27.38 -16.77
C ARG A 39 -4.89 28.76 -17.22
N ASN A 40 -5.41 28.88 -18.44
CA ASN A 40 -5.90 30.14 -18.96
C ASN A 40 -6.99 30.74 -18.07
N TRP A 41 -7.94 29.94 -17.59
CA TRP A 41 -8.97 30.42 -16.66
C TRP A 41 -8.39 30.82 -15.30
N MET A 42 -7.38 30.10 -14.81
CA MET A 42 -6.68 30.42 -13.57
C MET A 42 -5.96 31.78 -13.64
N HIS A 43 -5.34 32.11 -14.79
CA HIS A 43 -4.70 33.41 -15.02
C HIS A 43 -5.69 34.54 -15.35
N ASN A 44 -6.83 34.22 -15.96
CA ASN A 44 -7.87 35.20 -16.30
C ASN A 44 -8.87 35.40 -15.14
N ASP A 45 -8.37 35.80 -13.97
CA ASP A 45 -9.15 36.11 -12.77
C ASP A 45 -10.17 35.03 -12.34
N PHE A 46 -9.84 33.77 -12.59
CA PHE A 46 -10.66 32.61 -12.26
C PHE A 46 -12.00 32.58 -13.02
N GLU A 47 -12.09 33.27 -14.16
CA GLU A 47 -13.29 33.29 -15.00
C GLU A 47 -13.36 32.05 -15.89
N VAL A 48 -14.43 31.27 -15.71
CA VAL A 48 -14.69 30.07 -16.50
C VAL A 48 -15.91 30.31 -17.39
N PRO A 49 -15.83 30.01 -18.70
CA PRO A 49 -16.97 30.12 -19.61
C PRO A 49 -18.17 29.28 -19.15
N LYS A 50 -19.38 29.74 -19.48
CA LYS A 50 -20.60 28.93 -19.25
C LYS A 50 -20.56 27.69 -20.14
N SER A 51 -20.93 26.54 -19.58
CA SER A 51 -21.11 25.29 -20.31
C SER A 51 -22.55 24.79 -20.25
N VAL A 52 -22.88 23.93 -21.21
CA VAL A 52 -24.11 23.14 -21.21
C VAL A 52 -23.75 21.75 -20.72
N GLU A 53 -24.58 21.16 -19.85
CA GLU A 53 -24.34 19.81 -19.30
C GLU A 53 -24.12 18.78 -20.41
N SER A 54 -23.13 17.92 -20.21
CA SER A 54 -22.85 16.79 -21.11
C SER A 54 -23.31 15.50 -20.44
N PRO A 55 -24.43 14.89 -20.89
CA PRO A 55 -24.93 13.66 -20.27
C PRO A 55 -23.90 12.54 -20.37
N GLY A 56 -23.66 11.83 -19.26
CA GLY A 56 -22.84 10.62 -19.25
C GLY A 56 -21.33 10.84 -19.10
N THR A 57 -20.87 12.09 -18.98
CA THR A 57 -19.48 12.38 -18.59
C THR A 57 -19.43 12.97 -17.18
N VAL A 58 -18.42 12.61 -16.40
CA VAL A 58 -18.08 13.21 -15.12
C VAL A 58 -16.61 13.59 -15.14
N ILE A 59 -16.32 14.83 -14.77
CA ILE A 59 -14.96 15.40 -14.70
C ILE A 59 -14.69 15.86 -13.28
N GLY A 60 -13.50 15.56 -12.78
CA GLY A 60 -12.96 16.02 -11.51
C GLY A 60 -11.71 16.86 -11.74
N VAL A 61 -11.60 17.97 -11.02
CA VAL A 61 -10.41 18.83 -11.03
C VAL A 61 -9.99 19.06 -9.58
N VAL A 62 -8.73 18.77 -9.27
CA VAL A 62 -8.10 19.08 -7.98
C VAL A 62 -6.89 19.97 -8.23
N LEU A 63 -6.83 21.09 -7.52
CA LEU A 63 -5.76 22.08 -7.59
C LEU A 63 -4.95 22.01 -6.30
N ARG A 64 -3.63 21.86 -6.40
CA ARG A 64 -2.74 21.79 -5.24
C ARG A 64 -1.56 22.73 -5.37
N HIS A 65 -1.05 23.21 -4.25
CA HIS A 65 0.20 23.98 -4.20
C HIS A 65 1.05 23.41 -3.07
N HIS A 66 2.25 22.92 -3.42
CA HIS A 66 3.09 22.13 -2.51
C HIS A 66 2.28 21.06 -1.77
N GLY A 67 1.45 20.34 -2.53
CA GLY A 67 0.60 19.25 -2.05
C GLY A 67 -0.63 19.60 -1.22
N SER A 68 -0.73 20.83 -0.70
CA SER A 68 -1.96 21.31 -0.07
C SER A 68 -3.06 21.53 -1.11
N VAL A 69 -4.25 20.97 -0.86
CA VAL A 69 -5.44 21.20 -1.71
C VAL A 69 -5.89 22.65 -1.57
N LEU A 70 -5.88 23.38 -2.68
CA LEU A 70 -6.33 24.76 -2.74
C LEU A 70 -7.76 24.90 -3.28
N GLY A 71 -8.20 23.94 -4.09
CA GLY A 71 -9.56 23.90 -4.58
C GLY A 71 -9.85 22.59 -5.30
N GLN A 72 -11.09 22.14 -5.21
CA GLN A 72 -11.58 20.95 -5.89
C GLN A 72 -12.95 21.20 -6.51
N GLY A 73 -13.25 20.50 -7.58
CA GLY A 73 -14.54 20.61 -8.23
C GLY A 73 -14.86 19.39 -9.08
N THR A 74 -16.14 19.09 -9.20
CA THR A 74 -16.62 17.97 -9.98
C THR A 74 -17.84 18.39 -10.78
N GLY A 75 -17.93 17.99 -12.04
CA GLY A 75 -18.99 18.44 -12.94
C GLY A 75 -19.20 17.50 -14.12
N SER A 76 -20.27 17.74 -14.89
CA SER A 76 -20.49 17.01 -16.16
C SER A 76 -19.68 17.56 -17.32
N THR A 77 -19.00 18.69 -17.11
CA THR A 77 -18.14 19.38 -18.08
C THR A 77 -16.88 19.90 -17.40
N LEU A 78 -15.84 20.13 -18.20
CA LEU A 78 -14.57 20.68 -17.72
C LEU A 78 -14.77 22.06 -17.08
N GLN A 79 -15.64 22.88 -17.65
CA GLN A 79 -15.97 24.22 -17.16
C GLN A 79 -16.68 24.18 -15.80
N GLN A 80 -17.61 23.23 -15.59
CA GLN A 80 -18.27 23.09 -14.28
C GLN A 80 -17.27 22.66 -13.21
N ALA A 81 -16.51 21.60 -13.47
CA ALA A 81 -15.51 21.08 -12.52
C ALA A 81 -14.44 22.13 -12.20
N SER A 82 -13.90 22.79 -13.22
CA SER A 82 -12.89 23.84 -13.06
C SER A 82 -13.46 25.09 -12.39
N GLY A 83 -14.70 25.47 -12.71
CA GLY A 83 -15.38 26.60 -12.10
C GLY A 83 -15.52 26.44 -10.59
N ASP A 84 -15.85 25.25 -10.11
CA ASP A 84 -15.94 24.98 -8.67
C ASP A 84 -14.56 24.94 -8.01
N ALA A 85 -13.58 24.28 -8.63
CA ALA A 85 -12.21 24.24 -8.13
C ALA A 85 -11.58 25.65 -8.05
N LEU A 86 -11.78 26.49 -9.07
CA LEU A 86 -11.25 27.85 -9.12
C LEU A 86 -12.00 28.82 -8.18
N LYS A 87 -13.29 28.59 -7.91
CA LYS A 87 -14.02 29.32 -6.86
C LYS A 87 -13.43 29.06 -5.48
N GLU A 88 -13.07 27.82 -5.18
CA GLU A 88 -12.39 27.48 -3.92
C GLU A 88 -10.98 28.08 -3.87
N LEU A 89 -10.20 27.98 -4.96
CA LEU A 89 -8.88 28.60 -5.07
C LEU A 89 -8.95 30.11 -4.80
N ARG A 90 -9.91 30.82 -5.40
CA ARG A 90 -10.12 32.26 -5.19
C ARG A 90 -10.43 32.63 -3.73
N ARG A 91 -11.02 31.71 -2.96
CA ARG A 91 -11.33 31.91 -1.53
C ARG A 91 -10.12 31.75 -0.62
N GLN A 92 -8.99 31.24 -1.12
CA GLN A 92 -7.78 31.11 -0.32
C GLN A 92 -7.25 32.49 0.08
N LYS A 93 -6.84 32.64 1.34
CA LYS A 93 -6.39 33.92 1.92
C LYS A 93 -5.30 34.61 1.11
N ILE A 94 -4.43 33.83 0.46
CA ILE A 94 -3.34 34.34 -0.37
C ILE A 94 -3.85 35.09 -1.61
N PHE A 95 -4.94 34.63 -2.23
CA PHE A 95 -5.53 35.25 -3.43
C PHE A 95 -6.57 36.33 -3.12
N GLN A 96 -6.96 36.48 -1.84
CA GLN A 96 -7.79 37.59 -1.37
C GLN A 96 -6.97 38.88 -1.10
N ARG A 97 -5.65 38.77 -1.05
CA ARG A 97 -4.74 39.91 -0.86
C ARG A 97 -4.28 40.45 -2.21
N GLU A 98 -3.99 41.75 -2.26
CA GLU A 98 -3.24 42.31 -3.39
C GLU A 98 -1.81 41.79 -3.32
N LEU A 99 -1.48 40.90 -4.25
CA LEU A 99 -0.13 40.40 -4.46
C LEU A 99 0.49 41.13 -5.66
N PRO A 100 1.80 41.40 -5.65
CA PRO A 100 2.52 41.84 -6.85
C PRO A 100 2.24 40.88 -8.01
N ALA A 101 2.01 41.42 -9.21
CA ALA A 101 1.59 40.62 -10.37
C ALA A 101 2.53 39.44 -10.67
N LEU A 102 3.84 39.66 -10.54
CA LEU A 102 4.86 38.64 -10.76
C LEU A 102 4.78 37.51 -9.71
N LEU A 103 4.64 37.84 -8.43
CA LEU A 103 4.47 36.84 -7.36
C LEU A 103 3.16 36.06 -7.51
N ARG A 104 2.07 36.74 -7.89
CA ARG A 104 0.79 36.08 -8.18
C ARG A 104 0.97 35.07 -9.32
N GLN A 105 1.64 35.48 -10.40
CA GLN A 105 1.90 34.61 -11.55
C GLN A 105 2.76 33.41 -11.15
N GLU A 106 3.86 33.60 -10.43
CA GLU A 106 4.73 32.50 -9.95
C GLU A 106 3.95 31.47 -9.11
N ILE A 107 3.08 31.94 -8.22
CA ILE A 107 2.23 31.04 -7.41
C ILE A 107 1.28 30.26 -8.33
N LEU A 108 0.57 30.93 -9.23
CA LEU A 108 -0.38 30.27 -10.15
C LEU A 108 0.33 29.24 -11.06
N ASP A 109 1.53 29.57 -11.54
CA ASP A 109 2.34 28.69 -12.38
C ASP A 109 2.81 27.45 -11.60
N SER A 110 3.01 27.57 -10.30
CA SER A 110 3.43 26.47 -9.43
C SER A 110 2.30 25.56 -8.93
N ILE A 111 1.03 25.93 -9.14
CA ILE A 111 -0.11 25.08 -8.77
C ILE A 111 -0.09 23.83 -9.65
N SER A 112 -0.18 22.64 -9.06
CA SER A 112 -0.39 21.39 -9.80
C SER A 112 -1.87 21.17 -10.06
N ILE A 113 -2.20 20.58 -11.21
CA ILE A 113 -3.55 20.22 -11.62
C ILE A 113 -3.63 18.70 -11.72
N GLU A 114 -4.61 18.11 -11.05
CA GLU A 114 -5.04 16.73 -11.24
C GLU A 114 -6.41 16.72 -11.91
N LEU A 115 -6.51 16.07 -13.06
CA LEU A 115 -7.70 16.01 -13.91
C LEU A 115 -8.15 14.56 -14.01
N GLU A 116 -9.39 14.30 -13.65
CA GLU A 116 -9.98 12.98 -13.72
C GLU A 116 -11.21 12.99 -14.63
N ILE A 117 -11.30 12.03 -15.54
CA ILE A 117 -12.35 11.96 -16.55
C ILE A 117 -12.99 10.56 -16.52
N CYS A 118 -14.31 10.55 -16.41
CA CYS A 118 -15.15 9.37 -16.58
C CYS A 118 -16.15 9.63 -17.70
N ASP A 119 -16.16 8.79 -18.72
CA ASP A 119 -17.07 8.87 -19.86
C ASP A 119 -18.12 7.75 -19.89
N THR A 120 -18.12 6.87 -18.88
CA THR A 120 -18.92 5.64 -18.86
C THR A 120 -19.54 5.40 -17.49
N PHE A 121 -20.85 5.16 -17.46
CA PHE A 121 -21.59 4.77 -16.26
C PHE A 121 -21.89 3.27 -16.32
N VAL A 122 -21.28 2.48 -15.43
CA VAL A 122 -21.51 1.04 -15.36
C VAL A 122 -22.53 0.76 -14.24
N PRO A 123 -23.79 0.41 -14.56
CA PRO A 123 -24.80 0.17 -13.55
C PRO A 123 -24.46 -1.09 -12.74
N SER A 124 -24.58 -1.00 -11.42
CA SER A 124 -24.51 -2.19 -10.57
C SER A 124 -25.75 -3.06 -10.78
N PRO A 125 -25.59 -4.39 -10.90
CA PRO A 125 -26.73 -5.30 -10.90
C PRO A 125 -27.39 -5.42 -9.51
N HIS A 126 -26.73 -4.92 -8.45
CA HIS A 126 -27.18 -5.03 -7.07
C HIS A 126 -27.71 -3.68 -6.56
N LYS A 127 -28.86 -3.73 -5.88
CA LYS A 127 -29.44 -2.60 -5.12
C LYS A 127 -29.16 -2.69 -3.61
N ASN A 128 -28.32 -3.64 -3.21
CA ASN A 128 -27.80 -3.75 -1.85
C ASN A 128 -26.42 -3.08 -1.79
N ILE A 129 -26.25 -2.13 -0.86
CA ILE A 129 -25.04 -1.31 -0.75
C ILE A 129 -23.83 -2.17 -0.33
N ASP A 130 -24.01 -3.14 0.56
CA ASP A 130 -22.91 -4.04 0.96
C ASP A 130 -22.40 -4.83 -0.24
N HIS A 131 -23.29 -5.43 -1.03
CA HIS A 131 -22.91 -6.16 -2.25
C HIS A 131 -22.23 -5.26 -3.27
N PHE A 132 -22.68 -4.01 -3.38
CA PHE A 132 -22.03 -3.03 -4.24
C PHE A 132 -20.58 -2.76 -3.79
N GLU A 133 -20.36 -2.51 -2.50
CA GLU A 133 -19.03 -2.30 -1.90
C GLU A 133 -18.10 -3.51 -2.13
N HIS A 134 -18.58 -4.74 -1.95
CA HIS A 134 -17.77 -5.95 -2.17
C HIS A 134 -17.30 -6.10 -3.64
N SER A 135 -18.06 -5.54 -4.59
CA SER A 135 -17.71 -5.56 -6.02
C SER A 135 -16.88 -4.36 -6.48
N PHE A 136 -16.63 -3.40 -5.59
CA PHE A 136 -16.00 -2.13 -5.93
C PHE A 136 -14.48 -2.27 -6.03
N VAL A 137 -13.90 -1.86 -7.17
CA VAL A 137 -12.45 -1.78 -7.34
C VAL A 137 -11.97 -0.40 -6.95
N TYR A 138 -11.29 -0.32 -5.81
CA TYR A 138 -10.74 0.92 -5.26
C TYR A 138 -9.66 1.53 -6.18
N GLY A 139 -9.60 2.86 -6.21
CA GLY A 139 -8.58 3.61 -6.96
C GLY A 139 -8.88 3.80 -8.44
N ASP A 140 -9.53 2.83 -9.08
CA ASP A 140 -9.91 2.87 -10.50
C ASP A 140 -11.30 3.49 -10.75
N ASN A 141 -12.21 3.29 -9.80
CA ASN A 141 -13.61 3.63 -10.00
C ASN A 141 -14.08 4.74 -9.06
N GLY A 142 -14.93 5.61 -9.61
CA GLY A 142 -15.83 6.45 -8.85
C GLY A 142 -17.16 5.76 -8.60
N ILE A 143 -17.99 6.42 -7.80
CA ILE A 143 -19.33 5.99 -7.45
C ILE A 143 -20.30 7.05 -7.91
N ALA A 144 -21.40 6.63 -8.53
CA ALA A 144 -22.54 7.49 -8.77
C ALA A 144 -23.83 6.83 -8.28
N VAL A 145 -24.77 7.66 -7.82
CA VAL A 145 -26.14 7.28 -7.56
C VAL A 145 -27.04 8.16 -8.40
N ARG A 146 -28.04 7.57 -9.06
CA ARG A 146 -29.08 8.30 -9.79
C ARG A 146 -30.45 7.98 -9.24
N LEU A 147 -31.28 9.02 -9.05
CA LEU A 147 -32.71 8.92 -8.75
C LEU A 147 -33.49 9.90 -9.62
N ARG A 148 -34.40 9.40 -10.47
CA ARG A 148 -35.35 10.22 -11.26
C ARG A 148 -34.70 11.39 -12.01
N GLY A 149 -33.53 11.16 -12.61
CA GLY A 149 -32.76 12.17 -13.35
C GLY A 149 -31.75 12.99 -12.52
N LYS A 150 -31.83 12.98 -11.19
CA LYS A 150 -30.80 13.57 -10.33
C LYS A 150 -29.65 12.58 -10.14
N THR A 151 -28.42 13.02 -10.38
CA THR A 151 -27.21 12.20 -10.19
C THR A 151 -26.29 12.86 -9.16
N SER A 152 -25.79 12.08 -8.21
CA SER A 152 -24.70 12.48 -7.29
C SER A 152 -23.55 11.51 -7.45
N TYR A 153 -22.31 11.99 -7.35
CA TYR A 153 -21.13 11.16 -7.58
C TYR A 153 -19.92 11.58 -6.72
N ARG A 154 -18.98 10.65 -6.58
CA ARG A 154 -17.63 10.87 -6.06
C ARG A 154 -16.62 10.15 -6.95
N LEU A 155 -15.59 10.88 -7.34
CA LEU A 155 -14.49 10.41 -8.19
C LEU A 155 -13.30 9.95 -7.32
N PRO A 156 -12.48 8.97 -7.75
CA PRO A 156 -11.30 8.49 -7.04
C PRO A 156 -10.43 9.58 -6.42
N CYS A 157 -10.10 10.66 -7.14
CA CYS A 157 -9.30 11.76 -6.60
C CYS A 157 -9.90 12.40 -5.34
N ILE A 158 -11.24 12.50 -5.26
CA ILE A 158 -11.96 13.02 -4.09
C ILE A 158 -12.08 11.95 -3.01
N LEU A 159 -12.28 10.68 -3.40
CA LEU A 159 -12.34 9.56 -2.44
C LEU A 159 -11.02 9.44 -1.65
N ARG A 160 -9.87 9.65 -2.32
CA ARG A 160 -8.54 9.64 -1.67
C ARG A 160 -8.37 10.71 -0.57
N LEU A 161 -9.10 11.82 -0.66
CA LEU A 161 -9.09 12.90 0.33
C LEU A 161 -9.94 12.59 1.56
N ALA A 162 -10.76 11.53 1.54
CA ALA A 162 -11.63 11.10 2.64
C ALA A 162 -11.35 9.64 3.08
N PRO A 163 -10.11 9.30 3.45
CA PRO A 163 -9.65 7.91 3.61
C PRO A 163 -10.34 7.13 4.75
N HIS A 164 -11.04 7.81 5.66
CA HIS A 164 -11.72 7.17 6.81
C HIS A 164 -13.16 6.74 6.53
N ARG A 165 -13.68 6.97 5.32
CA ARG A 165 -15.05 6.55 4.95
C ARG A 165 -14.98 5.33 4.06
N ASN A 166 -15.64 4.25 4.49
CA ASN A 166 -15.85 3.08 3.63
C ASN A 166 -16.82 3.43 2.48
N ILE A 167 -16.89 2.55 1.50
CA ILE A 167 -17.66 2.78 0.28
C ILE A 167 -19.15 2.74 0.57
N ALA A 168 -19.59 1.92 1.54
CA ALA A 168 -20.97 1.94 2.02
C ALA A 168 -21.39 3.34 2.49
N ASN A 169 -20.66 3.95 3.44
CA ASN A 169 -21.01 5.26 3.99
C ASN A 169 -21.01 6.37 2.92
N ILE A 170 -20.10 6.28 1.95
CA ILE A 170 -20.09 7.20 0.81
C ILE A 170 -21.34 7.00 -0.06
N THR A 171 -21.69 5.76 -0.35
CA THR A 171 -22.86 5.40 -1.16
C THR A 171 -24.17 5.84 -0.50
N GLU A 172 -24.29 5.66 0.82
CA GLU A 172 -25.41 6.17 1.62
C GLU A 172 -25.55 7.69 1.50
N SER A 173 -24.46 8.43 1.68
CA SER A 173 -24.44 9.88 1.52
C SER A 173 -24.89 10.29 0.12
N LEU A 174 -24.43 9.59 -0.92
CA LEU A 174 -24.84 9.87 -2.30
C LEU A 174 -26.32 9.56 -2.53
N CYS A 175 -26.86 8.50 -1.91
CA CYS A 175 -28.29 8.20 -1.94
C CYS A 175 -29.12 9.34 -1.32
N ILE A 176 -28.70 9.82 -0.15
CA ILE A 176 -29.35 10.94 0.53
C ILE A 176 -29.27 12.20 -0.33
N ASP A 177 -28.12 12.48 -0.94
CA ASP A 177 -27.91 13.65 -1.81
C ASP A 177 -28.88 13.65 -3.00
N VAL A 178 -29.18 12.49 -3.59
CA VAL A 178 -30.16 12.41 -4.69
C VAL A 178 -31.62 12.39 -4.23
N GLY A 179 -31.88 12.36 -2.92
CA GLY A 179 -33.22 12.44 -2.33
C GLY A 179 -33.80 11.11 -1.83
N VAL A 180 -32.98 10.08 -1.65
CA VAL A 180 -33.40 8.84 -0.96
C VAL A 180 -33.59 9.15 0.52
N HIS A 181 -34.68 8.64 1.12
CA HIS A 181 -34.93 8.83 2.55
C HIS A 181 -33.80 8.19 3.38
N PRO A 182 -33.25 8.87 4.42
CA PRO A 182 -32.11 8.36 5.20
C PRO A 182 -32.31 6.94 5.75
N THR A 183 -33.49 6.61 6.28
CA THR A 183 -33.81 5.25 6.77
C THR A 183 -33.68 4.17 5.71
N ILE A 184 -33.90 4.51 4.44
CA ILE A 184 -33.76 3.57 3.31
C ILE A 184 -32.29 3.46 2.88
N ALA A 185 -31.56 4.58 2.85
CA ALA A 185 -30.12 4.56 2.54
C ALA A 185 -29.34 3.76 3.60
N LEU A 186 -29.58 4.05 4.88
CA LEU A 186 -28.94 3.41 6.03
C LEU A 186 -29.38 1.96 6.27
N SER A 187 -30.42 1.46 5.59
CA SER A 187 -30.80 0.04 5.66
C SER A 187 -29.98 -0.85 4.73
N HIS A 188 -29.14 -0.23 3.89
CA HIS A 188 -28.34 -0.84 2.82
C HIS A 188 -29.16 -1.58 1.75
N ASN A 189 -30.49 -1.58 1.82
CA ASN A 189 -31.37 -2.32 0.93
C ASN A 189 -32.28 -1.36 0.17
N LEU A 190 -31.83 -0.92 -1.01
CA LEU A 190 -32.59 0.00 -1.84
C LEU A 190 -33.79 -0.72 -2.48
N PRO A 191 -35.00 -0.10 -2.52
CA PRO A 191 -36.19 -0.77 -3.02
C PRO A 191 -36.06 -1.14 -4.50
N MET A 192 -36.36 -2.40 -4.83
CA MET A 192 -36.28 -2.90 -6.21
C MET A 192 -37.16 -2.10 -7.18
N ASN A 193 -38.33 -1.67 -6.73
CA ASN A 193 -39.30 -0.89 -7.51
C ASN A 193 -38.98 0.61 -7.58
N ALA A 194 -37.97 1.09 -6.84
CA ALA A 194 -37.55 2.47 -6.93
C ALA A 194 -36.62 2.68 -8.13
N ASP A 195 -36.78 3.80 -8.82
CA ASP A 195 -35.91 4.27 -9.91
C ASP A 195 -34.58 4.81 -9.36
N ILE A 196 -33.90 3.99 -8.56
CA ILE A 196 -32.59 4.24 -7.98
C ILE A 196 -31.60 3.28 -8.62
N THR A 197 -30.50 3.82 -9.13
CA THR A 197 -29.42 3.03 -9.72
C THR A 197 -28.08 3.44 -9.13
N LEU A 198 -27.33 2.45 -8.65
CA LEU A 198 -25.94 2.59 -8.24
C LEU A 198 -25.05 2.36 -9.48
N TYR A 199 -24.00 3.14 -9.62
CA TYR A 199 -23.07 3.05 -10.74
C TYR A 199 -21.63 3.04 -10.24
N THR A 200 -20.84 2.23 -10.92
CA THR A 200 -19.38 2.30 -10.93
C THR A 200 -18.96 3.18 -12.09
N LEU A 201 -18.00 4.08 -11.85
CA LEU A 201 -17.50 5.05 -12.82
C LEU A 201 -16.02 4.77 -13.12
N PRO A 202 -15.67 4.03 -14.18
CA PRO A 202 -14.27 3.85 -14.56
C PRO A 202 -13.64 5.19 -14.94
N CYS A 203 -12.54 5.55 -14.28
CA CYS A 203 -11.93 6.87 -14.42
C CYS A 203 -10.52 6.80 -15.00
N LYS A 204 -10.16 7.80 -15.82
CA LYS A 204 -8.79 8.07 -16.24
C LYS A 204 -8.29 9.30 -15.50
N THR A 205 -7.12 9.19 -14.87
CA THR A 205 -6.53 10.30 -14.11
C THR A 205 -5.29 10.82 -14.83
N TYR A 206 -5.15 12.13 -14.91
CA TYR A 206 -4.02 12.84 -15.48
C TYR A 206 -3.51 13.89 -14.50
N PHE A 207 -2.22 14.19 -14.57
CA PHE A 207 -1.57 15.14 -13.67
C PHE A 207 -0.59 16.04 -14.41
N GLN A 208 -0.60 17.31 -14.04
CA GLN A 208 0.38 18.30 -14.47
C GLN A 208 0.93 19.02 -13.23
N ASN A 209 2.22 18.85 -12.96
CA ASN A 209 2.85 19.36 -11.73
C ASN A 209 2.90 20.90 -11.65
N LYS A 210 3.09 21.58 -12.79
CA LYS A 210 3.21 23.04 -12.89
C LYS A 210 2.83 23.51 -14.30
N ALA A 211 2.64 24.81 -14.48
CA ALA A 211 2.42 25.39 -15.80
C ALA A 211 3.54 24.98 -16.78
N HIS A 212 3.14 24.63 -18.01
CA HIS A 212 4.01 24.11 -19.06
C HIS A 212 4.80 22.83 -18.71
N GLY A 213 4.49 22.18 -17.59
CA GLY A 213 5.02 20.87 -17.25
C GLY A 213 4.39 19.76 -18.07
N ASN A 214 5.06 18.61 -18.13
CA ASN A 214 4.54 17.42 -18.79
C ASN A 214 3.22 16.97 -18.15
N CYS A 215 2.26 16.59 -18.99
CA CYS A 215 1.05 15.90 -18.56
C CYS A 215 1.35 14.40 -18.50
N VAL A 216 1.09 13.78 -17.35
CA VAL A 216 1.32 12.35 -17.14
C VAL A 216 0.01 11.66 -16.79
N SER A 217 -0.19 10.43 -17.27
CA SER A 217 -1.29 9.58 -16.82
C SER A 217 -0.94 9.02 -15.45
N LEU A 218 -1.89 9.08 -14.52
CA LEU A 218 -1.77 8.42 -13.23
C LEU A 218 -2.61 7.14 -13.21
N LEU A 219 -2.09 6.11 -12.56
CA LEU A 219 -2.82 4.91 -12.18
C LEU A 219 -2.92 4.92 -10.65
N HIS A 220 -4.14 4.89 -10.11
CA HIS A 220 -4.41 4.98 -8.67
C HIS A 220 -3.71 6.17 -7.97
N GLY A 221 -3.56 7.29 -8.67
CA GLY A 221 -2.88 8.49 -8.16
C GLY A 221 -1.34 8.42 -8.17
N ASP A 222 -0.73 7.37 -8.74
CA ASP A 222 0.72 7.28 -8.98
C ASP A 222 1.08 7.25 -10.45
N GLU A 223 2.34 7.54 -10.75
CA GLU A 223 2.96 7.13 -12.00
C GLU A 223 3.32 5.64 -11.92
N PRO A 224 2.94 4.81 -12.91
CA PRO A 224 3.38 3.41 -12.94
C PRO A 224 4.89 3.31 -12.99
N ILE A 225 5.45 2.35 -12.27
CA ILE A 225 6.89 2.04 -12.35
C ILE A 225 7.07 0.94 -13.40
N GLY A 226 8.14 1.05 -14.19
CA GLY A 226 8.58 -0.04 -15.05
C GLY A 226 9.09 -1.23 -14.23
N THR A 227 9.34 -2.36 -14.88
CA THR A 227 9.89 -3.54 -14.20
C THR A 227 11.31 -3.24 -13.68
N THR A 228 11.49 -3.30 -12.36
CA THR A 228 12.80 -3.09 -11.73
C THR A 228 13.62 -4.38 -11.76
N LEU A 229 14.86 -4.27 -12.25
CA LEU A 229 15.83 -5.36 -12.13
C LEU A 229 16.34 -5.43 -10.68
N LEU A 230 16.50 -6.64 -10.15
CA LEU A 230 17.20 -6.86 -8.87
C LEU A 230 18.68 -6.51 -9.04
N VAL A 231 19.03 -5.26 -8.72
CA VAL A 231 20.41 -4.76 -8.74
C VAL A 231 20.76 -4.30 -7.32
N PRO A 232 21.93 -4.67 -6.76
CA PRO A 232 22.33 -4.29 -5.40
C PRO A 232 22.25 -2.79 -5.14
N SER A 233 22.68 -1.95 -6.07
CA SER A 233 22.62 -0.49 -5.92
C SER A 233 21.18 0.03 -5.79
N THR A 234 20.25 -0.48 -6.58
CA THR A 234 18.84 -0.08 -6.54
C THR A 234 18.17 -0.53 -5.24
N LEU A 235 18.50 -1.73 -4.76
CA LEU A 235 18.02 -2.21 -3.48
C LEU A 235 18.59 -1.41 -2.31
N LEU A 236 19.87 -1.01 -2.38
CA LEU A 236 20.49 -0.15 -1.38
C LEU A 236 19.80 1.22 -1.32
N GLU A 237 19.59 1.87 -2.46
CA GLU A 237 18.84 3.13 -2.57
C GLU A 237 17.41 3.01 -2.02
N LEU A 238 16.70 1.93 -2.34
CA LEU A 238 15.37 1.65 -1.80
C LEU A 238 15.42 1.46 -0.29
N SER A 239 16.40 0.72 0.23
CA SER A 239 16.60 0.50 1.67
C SER A 239 16.91 1.81 2.41
N ASP A 240 17.72 2.69 1.83
CA ASP A 240 18.05 4.00 2.38
C ASP A 240 16.79 4.88 2.48
N ALA A 241 15.93 4.86 1.47
CA ALA A 241 14.67 5.61 1.47
C ALA A 241 13.70 5.09 2.55
N LEU A 242 13.53 3.77 2.63
CA LEU A 242 12.67 3.13 3.65
C LEU A 242 13.19 3.41 5.07
N ALA A 243 14.50 3.27 5.30
CA ALA A 243 15.12 3.55 6.60
C ALA A 243 14.99 5.03 6.98
N SER A 244 15.18 5.94 6.02
CA SER A 244 15.02 7.38 6.25
C SER A 244 13.60 7.72 6.67
N HIS A 245 12.58 7.13 6.04
CA HIS A 245 11.19 7.29 6.45
C HIS A 245 10.97 6.81 7.89
N LEU A 246 11.44 5.61 8.24
CA LEU A 246 11.29 5.07 9.59
C LEU A 246 12.01 5.92 10.64
N ILE A 247 13.17 6.48 10.32
CA ILE A 247 13.89 7.41 11.21
C ILE A 247 13.08 8.69 11.42
N VAL A 248 12.51 9.29 10.37
CA VAL A 248 11.68 10.51 10.49
C VAL A 248 10.38 10.21 11.25
N SER A 249 9.80 9.02 11.06
CA SER A 249 8.63 8.52 11.79
C SER A 249 8.91 8.12 13.24
N SER A 250 10.18 8.11 13.65
CA SER A 250 10.61 7.79 15.00
C SER A 250 11.20 9.03 15.66
N GLY A 251 10.43 9.67 16.54
CA GLY A 251 10.85 10.85 17.28
C GLY A 251 11.92 10.53 18.34
N SER A 252 11.76 11.05 19.56
CA SER A 252 12.65 10.76 20.70
C SER A 252 12.47 9.33 21.26
N GLY A 253 12.56 8.31 20.41
CA GLY A 253 12.36 6.90 20.76
C GLY A 253 10.92 6.39 20.60
N SER A 254 9.94 7.27 20.35
CA SER A 254 8.56 6.85 20.06
C SER A 254 8.27 6.89 18.56
N VAL A 255 7.58 5.85 18.07
CA VAL A 255 7.22 5.70 16.65
C VAL A 255 5.76 6.09 16.45
N ILE A 256 5.46 6.82 15.37
CA ILE A 256 4.06 7.08 14.97
C ILE A 256 3.41 5.81 14.41
N GLY A 257 2.09 5.65 14.57
CA GLY A 257 1.40 4.46 14.07
C GLY A 257 1.30 4.39 12.54
N GLY A 258 1.10 5.54 11.90
CA GLY A 258 1.05 5.65 10.45
C GLY A 258 0.74 7.07 10.02
N TYR A 259 1.09 7.38 8.77
CA TYR A 259 0.97 8.71 8.19
C TYR A 259 -0.02 8.73 7.02
N GLN A 260 -0.92 9.70 6.99
CA GLN A 260 -1.86 9.94 5.90
C GLN A 260 -1.43 11.20 5.13
N PRO A 261 -0.72 11.05 4.01
CA PRO A 261 -0.11 12.18 3.29
C PRO A 261 -1.14 13.07 2.57
N GLU A 262 -2.30 12.52 2.19
CA GLU A 262 -3.36 13.26 1.48
C GLU A 262 -4.03 14.33 2.37
N THR A 263 -4.06 14.09 3.68
CA THR A 263 -4.69 14.98 4.68
C THR A 263 -3.71 15.53 5.70
N ASP A 264 -2.43 15.13 5.62
CA ASP A 264 -1.37 15.46 6.56
C ASP A 264 -1.70 15.10 8.02
N THR A 265 -2.26 13.91 8.22
CA THR A 265 -2.70 13.43 9.54
C THR A 265 -1.99 12.14 9.93
N PHE A 266 -1.96 11.84 11.22
CA PHE A 266 -1.47 10.56 11.73
C PHE A 266 -2.64 9.67 12.11
N THR A 267 -2.54 8.37 11.82
CA THR A 267 -3.55 7.37 12.21
C THR A 267 -3.56 7.15 13.72
N SER A 268 -2.37 7.17 14.33
CA SER A 268 -2.16 7.18 15.77
C SER A 268 -0.91 8.00 16.11
N ILE A 269 -0.97 8.73 17.22
CA ILE A 269 0.16 9.51 17.74
C ILE A 269 1.32 8.57 18.13
N PHE A 270 1.00 7.40 18.68
CA PHE A 270 1.97 6.38 19.07
C PHE A 270 1.58 5.02 18.49
N ALA A 271 2.57 4.33 17.93
CA ALA A 271 2.42 2.95 17.48
C ALA A 271 2.37 1.99 18.68
N THR A 272 1.79 0.80 18.48
CA THR A 272 1.82 -0.27 19.49
C THR A 272 3.26 -0.72 19.74
N HIS A 273 3.54 -1.36 20.88
CA HIS A 273 4.88 -1.89 21.17
C HIS A 273 5.37 -2.84 20.08
N PHE A 274 4.49 -3.68 19.53
CA PHE A 274 4.82 -4.55 18.40
C PHE A 274 5.35 -3.77 17.18
N VAL A 275 4.66 -2.72 16.74
CA VAL A 275 5.09 -1.91 15.58
C VAL A 275 6.38 -1.16 15.88
N GLN A 276 6.57 -0.69 17.12
CA GLN A 276 7.82 -0.08 17.56
C GLN A 276 8.98 -1.08 17.51
N LEU A 277 8.81 -2.31 18.02
CA LEU A 277 9.82 -3.37 17.95
C LEU A 277 10.12 -3.79 16.50
N LEU A 278 9.10 -3.87 15.65
CA LEU A 278 9.28 -4.18 14.23
C LEU A 278 10.11 -3.11 13.53
N THR A 279 9.87 -1.84 13.87
CA THR A 279 10.65 -0.69 13.39
C THR A 279 12.10 -0.75 13.86
N ALA A 280 12.32 -1.03 15.15
CA ALA A 280 13.66 -1.21 15.70
C ALA A 280 14.42 -2.36 15.00
N ASN A 281 13.73 -3.48 14.72
CA ASN A 281 14.30 -4.61 14.00
C ASN A 281 14.71 -4.27 12.56
N ALA A 282 13.83 -3.59 11.85
CA ALA A 282 14.07 -3.15 10.49
C ALA A 282 15.28 -2.19 10.41
N LEU A 283 15.31 -1.17 11.27
CA LEU A 283 16.39 -0.18 11.31
C LEU A 283 17.73 -0.80 11.69
N TYR A 284 17.75 -1.69 12.69
CA TYR A 284 18.99 -2.31 13.11
C TYR A 284 19.52 -3.29 12.06
N SER A 285 18.64 -4.09 11.44
CA SER A 285 19.01 -4.99 10.34
C SER A 285 19.59 -4.21 9.15
N TYR A 286 18.97 -3.08 8.80
CA TYR A 286 19.49 -2.16 7.78
C TYR A 286 20.86 -1.60 8.15
N ALA A 287 21.06 -1.22 9.41
CA ALA A 287 22.33 -0.63 9.82
C ALA A 287 23.53 -1.61 9.78
N GLN A 288 23.27 -2.90 9.62
CA GLN A 288 24.30 -3.93 9.39
C GLN A 288 24.65 -4.11 7.90
N VAL A 289 23.91 -3.48 6.97
CA VAL A 289 24.17 -3.56 5.53
C VAL A 289 25.38 -2.70 5.17
N GLU A 290 26.29 -3.25 4.36
CA GLU A 290 27.46 -2.52 3.86
C GLU A 290 27.01 -1.38 2.91
N GLY A 291 27.56 -0.18 3.09
CA GLY A 291 27.23 0.98 2.25
C GLY A 291 25.95 1.73 2.63
N ALA A 292 25.21 1.31 3.67
CA ALA A 292 24.02 1.99 4.16
C ALA A 292 24.29 3.44 4.59
N GLN A 293 23.59 4.41 4.00
CA GLN A 293 23.86 5.85 4.20
C GLN A 293 23.58 6.32 5.63
N CYS A 294 22.50 5.82 6.24
CA CYS A 294 22.01 6.26 7.53
C CYS A 294 22.31 5.26 8.66
N SER A 295 23.31 4.38 8.50
CA SER A 295 23.58 3.27 9.44
C SER A 295 23.70 3.72 10.91
N THR A 296 24.51 4.73 11.21
CA THR A 296 24.67 5.23 12.59
C THR A 296 23.35 5.75 13.17
N LYS A 297 22.62 6.56 12.39
CA LYS A 297 21.36 7.12 12.84
C LYS A 297 20.28 6.06 13.04
N ALA A 298 20.25 5.05 12.17
CA ALA A 298 19.35 3.91 12.28
C ALA A 298 19.61 3.10 13.57
N LYS A 299 20.89 2.86 13.94
CA LYS A 299 21.24 2.20 15.21
C LYS A 299 20.79 3.01 16.41
N GLU A 300 21.10 4.31 16.44
CA GLU A 300 20.68 5.22 17.52
C GLU A 300 19.16 5.23 17.69
N THR A 301 18.42 5.35 16.59
CA THR A 301 16.95 5.34 16.62
C THR A 301 16.42 4.00 17.10
N ALA A 302 16.96 2.86 16.62
CA ALA A 302 16.54 1.54 17.08
C ALA A 302 16.77 1.36 18.59
N SER A 303 17.94 1.75 19.10
CA SER A 303 18.24 1.73 20.54
C SER A 303 17.28 2.60 21.33
N ALA A 304 17.04 3.84 20.88
CA ALA A 304 16.10 4.76 21.54
C ALA A 304 14.67 4.21 21.61
N ILE A 305 14.23 3.48 20.57
CA ILE A 305 12.93 2.79 20.57
C ILE A 305 12.87 1.72 21.67
N LEU A 306 13.88 0.86 21.78
CA LEU A 306 13.91 -0.17 22.83
C LEU A 306 13.92 0.41 24.23
N GLU A 307 14.67 1.50 24.43
CA GLU A 307 14.70 2.20 25.71
C GLU A 307 13.35 2.83 26.07
N SER A 308 12.66 3.42 25.08
CA SER A 308 11.31 3.96 25.24
C SER A 308 10.32 2.86 25.64
N ILE A 309 10.34 1.71 24.96
CA ILE A 309 9.48 0.56 25.29
C ILE A 309 9.79 0.04 26.69
N ALA A 310 11.07 -0.17 27.03
CA ALA A 310 11.46 -0.64 28.35
C ALA A 310 11.00 0.31 29.46
N SER A 311 11.13 1.63 29.25
CA SER A 311 10.62 2.62 30.19
C SER A 311 9.09 2.59 30.31
N ASP A 312 8.36 2.38 29.22
CA ASP A 312 6.90 2.38 29.22
C ASP A 312 6.35 1.11 29.91
N VAL A 313 6.89 -0.05 29.58
CA VAL A 313 6.54 -1.34 30.21
C VAL A 313 6.83 -1.32 31.71
N ARG A 314 7.97 -0.75 32.14
CA ARG A 314 8.29 -0.61 33.58
C ARG A 314 7.27 0.28 34.32
N LYS A 315 6.65 1.25 33.64
CA LYS A 315 5.63 2.13 34.22
C LYS A 315 4.24 1.49 34.22
N SER A 316 3.89 0.80 33.14
CA SER A 316 2.55 0.24 32.93
C SER A 316 2.36 -1.15 33.52
N ASN A 317 3.46 -1.89 33.75
CA ASN A 317 3.48 -3.33 34.05
C ASN A 317 2.68 -4.18 33.04
N ALA A 318 2.55 -3.70 31.80
CA ALA A 318 1.82 -4.37 30.74
C ALA A 318 2.73 -4.55 29.52
N PHE A 319 2.87 -5.80 29.08
CA PHE A 319 3.56 -6.16 27.84
C PHE A 319 2.95 -7.43 27.29
N ASP A 320 2.43 -7.37 26.07
CA ASP A 320 1.72 -8.49 25.46
C ASP A 320 2.69 -9.55 24.92
N ILE A 321 2.18 -10.78 24.76
CA ILE A 321 2.97 -11.94 24.35
C ILE A 321 3.57 -11.79 22.93
N GLU A 322 2.87 -11.09 22.04
CA GLU A 322 3.31 -10.84 20.67
C GLU A 322 4.53 -9.91 20.68
N SER A 323 4.43 -8.77 21.36
CA SER A 323 5.55 -7.84 21.55
C SER A 323 6.73 -8.50 22.27
N ALA A 324 6.49 -9.28 23.33
CA ALA A 324 7.53 -10.03 24.02
C ALA A 324 8.25 -11.02 23.10
N SER A 325 7.50 -11.72 22.25
CA SER A 325 8.07 -12.68 21.30
C SER A 325 8.92 -11.99 20.24
N LEU A 326 8.46 -10.88 19.66
CA LEU A 326 9.24 -10.11 18.69
C LEU A 326 10.50 -9.51 19.31
N LEU A 327 10.45 -9.05 20.57
CA LEU A 327 11.63 -8.55 21.28
C LEU A 327 12.73 -9.60 21.34
N LEU A 328 12.41 -10.86 21.69
CA LEU A 328 13.41 -11.92 21.75
C LEU A 328 14.00 -12.24 20.38
N VAL A 329 13.17 -12.27 19.33
CA VAL A 329 13.63 -12.46 17.95
C VAL A 329 14.60 -11.35 17.55
N LEU A 330 14.24 -10.09 17.79
CA LEU A 330 15.09 -8.94 17.56
C LEU A 330 16.43 -9.09 18.29
N LEU A 331 16.42 -9.21 19.61
CA LEU A 331 17.63 -9.13 20.43
C LEU A 331 18.64 -10.23 20.07
N ASN A 332 18.16 -11.43 19.75
CA ASN A 332 19.02 -12.56 19.42
C ASN A 332 19.54 -12.52 17.96
N GLN A 333 18.75 -12.01 17.01
CA GLN A 333 19.19 -11.90 15.62
C GLN A 333 20.11 -10.70 15.36
N THR A 334 19.94 -9.63 16.13
CA THR A 334 20.64 -8.36 15.89
C THR A 334 21.88 -8.17 16.77
N GLY A 335 21.90 -8.75 17.97
CA GLY A 335 22.99 -8.50 18.93
C GLY A 335 23.10 -7.03 19.34
N ILE A 336 21.97 -6.31 19.38
CA ILE A 336 21.92 -4.91 19.82
C ILE A 336 22.44 -4.76 21.25
N GLU A 337 23.21 -3.69 21.51
CA GLU A 337 23.69 -3.38 22.85
C GLU A 337 22.52 -3.10 23.79
N LYS A 338 22.59 -3.68 25.00
CA LYS A 338 21.49 -3.69 25.96
C LYS A 338 21.90 -2.91 27.20
N ASN A 339 21.18 -1.84 27.51
CA ASN A 339 21.25 -1.21 28.83
C ASN A 339 20.47 -2.03 29.87
N ASP A 340 20.58 -1.67 31.15
CA ASP A 340 19.94 -2.41 32.25
C ASP A 340 18.41 -2.52 32.10
N ALA A 341 17.75 -1.50 31.55
CA ALA A 341 16.29 -1.52 31.35
C ALA A 341 15.88 -2.50 30.24
N VAL A 342 16.64 -2.56 29.14
CA VAL A 342 16.40 -3.51 28.06
C VAL A 342 16.71 -4.94 28.50
N GLN A 343 17.75 -5.15 29.34
CA GLN A 343 18.07 -6.46 29.92
C GLN A 343 16.97 -6.96 30.87
N GLU A 344 16.39 -6.07 31.68
CA GLU A 344 15.24 -6.39 32.53
C GLU A 344 14.03 -6.77 31.67
N LEU A 345 13.71 -5.97 30.64
CA LEU A 345 12.62 -6.24 29.71
C LEU A 345 12.80 -7.60 29.00
N GLU A 346 14.01 -7.91 28.55
CA GLU A 346 14.36 -9.21 27.98
C GLU A 346 14.10 -10.34 28.98
N THR A 347 14.57 -10.22 30.21
CA THR A 347 14.40 -11.24 31.25
C THR A 347 12.93 -11.52 31.53
N ASN A 348 12.13 -10.47 31.69
CA ASN A 348 10.68 -10.58 31.90
C ASN A 348 9.98 -11.21 30.69
N SER A 349 10.41 -10.86 29.47
CA SER A 349 9.87 -11.43 28.23
C SER A 349 10.17 -12.92 28.10
N LYS A 350 11.39 -13.35 28.45
CA LYS A 350 11.77 -14.77 28.51
C LYS A 350 10.88 -15.54 29.49
N GLN A 351 10.67 -14.99 30.68
CA GLN A 351 9.81 -15.62 31.69
C GLN A 351 8.36 -15.72 31.20
N LEU A 352 7.81 -14.65 30.63
CA LEU A 352 6.45 -14.64 30.09
C LEU A 352 6.28 -15.72 29.02
N ILE A 353 7.18 -15.79 28.04
CA ILE A 353 7.09 -16.77 26.94
C ILE A 353 7.22 -18.20 27.45
N LEU A 354 8.21 -18.47 28.33
CA LEU A 354 8.37 -19.80 28.93
C LEU A 354 7.15 -20.19 29.77
N GLN A 355 6.59 -19.25 30.54
CA GLN A 355 5.37 -19.50 31.30
C GLN A 355 4.21 -19.86 30.38
N THR A 356 3.98 -19.07 29.32
CA THR A 356 2.94 -19.36 28.33
C THR A 356 3.14 -20.73 27.69
N VAL A 357 4.32 -21.03 27.17
CA VAL A 357 4.56 -22.29 26.43
C VAL A 357 4.49 -23.52 27.32
N LEU A 358 5.03 -23.44 28.56
CA LEU A 358 5.10 -24.60 29.46
C LEU A 358 3.81 -24.84 30.25
N HIS A 359 3.00 -23.81 30.50
CA HIS A 359 1.78 -23.93 31.30
C HIS A 359 0.51 -23.97 30.46
N SER A 360 0.56 -23.62 29.18
CA SER A 360 -0.57 -23.78 28.28
C SER A 360 -0.73 -25.23 27.81
N THR A 361 -1.98 -25.68 27.77
CA THR A 361 -2.33 -26.91 27.08
C THR A 361 -2.23 -26.74 25.57
N GLN A 362 -2.11 -27.84 24.83
CA GLN A 362 -2.15 -27.79 23.36
C GLN A 362 -3.44 -27.13 22.84
N ALA A 363 -4.59 -27.35 23.49
CA ALA A 363 -5.85 -26.74 23.11
C ALA A 363 -5.82 -25.20 23.24
N GLU A 364 -5.33 -24.69 24.37
CA GLU A 364 -5.19 -23.24 24.59
C GLU A 364 -4.24 -22.59 23.58
N LEU A 365 -3.14 -23.27 23.23
CA LEU A 365 -2.24 -22.80 22.18
C LEU A 365 -2.96 -22.76 20.82
N THR A 366 -3.75 -23.78 20.47
CA THR A 366 -4.48 -23.78 19.19
C THR A 366 -5.59 -22.73 19.08
N GLU A 367 -6.05 -22.17 20.20
CA GLU A 367 -7.01 -21.06 20.22
C GLU A 367 -6.34 -19.71 19.92
N MET A 368 -5.01 -19.61 20.06
CA MET A 368 -4.27 -18.40 19.70
C MET A 368 -4.33 -18.14 18.19
N SER A 369 -4.17 -16.86 17.80
CA SER A 369 -4.07 -16.54 16.39
C SER A 369 -2.85 -17.22 15.76
N PRO A 370 -2.93 -17.70 14.50
CA PRO A 370 -1.80 -18.32 13.81
C PRO A 370 -0.53 -17.45 13.81
N PHE A 371 -0.72 -16.14 13.72
CA PHE A 371 0.36 -15.15 13.76
C PHE A 371 1.11 -15.17 15.10
N ILE A 372 0.38 -15.18 16.23
CA ILE A 372 0.98 -15.25 17.57
C ILE A 372 1.74 -16.56 17.74
N LEU A 373 1.17 -17.69 17.29
CA LEU A 373 1.85 -18.99 17.35
C LEU A 373 3.13 -19.03 16.53
N ALA A 374 3.14 -18.45 15.33
CA ALA A 374 4.35 -18.38 14.50
C ALA A 374 5.44 -17.52 15.15
N LEU A 375 5.06 -16.43 15.81
CA LEU A 375 5.99 -15.55 16.50
C LEU A 375 6.52 -16.17 17.81
N LEU A 376 5.67 -16.86 18.57
CA LEU A 376 6.07 -17.67 19.73
C LEU A 376 7.06 -18.76 19.33
N CYS A 377 6.80 -19.45 18.21
CA CYS A 377 7.72 -20.45 17.65
C CYS A 377 9.09 -19.83 17.33
N ALA A 378 9.11 -18.65 16.69
CA ALA A 378 10.35 -17.94 16.39
C ALA A 378 11.10 -17.55 17.68
N ALA A 379 10.41 -16.97 18.66
CA ALA A 379 11.01 -16.57 19.93
C ALA A 379 11.56 -17.77 20.72
N MET A 380 10.83 -18.89 20.77
CA MET A 380 11.29 -20.11 21.42
C MET A 380 12.50 -20.73 20.73
N PHE A 381 12.55 -20.69 19.40
CA PHE A 381 13.72 -21.14 18.65
C PHE A 381 14.97 -20.32 19.02
N GLU A 382 14.84 -19.00 19.11
CA GLU A 382 15.92 -18.10 19.50
C GLU A 382 16.37 -18.32 20.96
N LEU A 383 15.44 -18.65 21.86
CA LEU A 383 15.76 -19.03 23.24
C LEU A 383 16.54 -20.34 23.34
N GLU A 384 16.11 -21.38 22.63
CA GLU A 384 16.78 -22.68 22.65
C GLU A 384 18.15 -22.61 21.96
N THR A 385 18.30 -21.79 20.91
CA THR A 385 19.58 -21.59 20.19
C THR A 385 20.64 -20.94 21.08
N THR A 386 20.25 -20.08 22.01
CA THR A 386 21.15 -19.35 22.93
C THR A 386 21.42 -20.10 24.24
N SER A 387 20.82 -21.28 24.43
CA SER A 387 21.05 -22.16 25.59
C SER A 387 22.42 -22.84 25.52
N GLU A 388 23.02 -23.13 26.69
CA GLU A 388 24.25 -23.92 26.78
C GLU A 388 24.09 -25.32 26.15
N ASN A 389 22.87 -25.89 26.21
CA ASN A 389 22.52 -27.17 25.60
C ASN A 389 21.22 -27.04 24.79
N PRO A 390 21.29 -26.70 23.49
CA PRO A 390 20.11 -26.55 22.64
C PRO A 390 19.37 -27.89 22.42
N SER A 391 18.13 -28.03 22.88
CA SER A 391 17.29 -29.22 22.64
C SER A 391 16.35 -29.08 21.44
N TYR A 392 15.92 -27.86 21.12
CA TYR A 392 14.97 -27.54 20.03
C TYR A 392 13.61 -28.25 20.11
N GLU A 393 13.29 -28.93 21.22
CA GLU A 393 12.09 -29.76 21.34
C GLU A 393 10.82 -28.90 21.39
N LEU A 394 10.86 -27.80 22.14
CA LEU A 394 9.70 -26.93 22.30
C LEU A 394 9.45 -26.12 21.03
N SER A 395 10.49 -25.52 20.45
CA SER A 395 10.35 -24.76 19.20
C SER A 395 9.96 -25.64 18.01
N SER A 396 10.50 -26.86 17.89
CA SER A 396 10.08 -27.80 16.84
C SER A 396 8.61 -28.22 17.01
N SER A 397 8.16 -28.44 18.25
CA SER A 397 6.76 -28.81 18.54
C SER A 397 5.80 -27.66 18.24
N LEU A 398 6.15 -26.44 18.66
CA LEU A 398 5.39 -25.22 18.34
C LEU A 398 5.35 -24.96 16.83
N CYS A 399 6.43 -25.23 16.11
CA CYS A 399 6.50 -25.09 14.67
C CYS A 399 5.54 -26.07 13.95
N ALA A 400 5.50 -27.31 14.41
CA ALA A 400 4.56 -28.31 13.88
C ALA A 400 3.11 -27.97 14.25
N LEU A 401 2.87 -27.49 15.48
CA LEU A 401 1.55 -27.07 15.96
C LEU A 401 1.02 -25.88 15.18
N SER A 402 1.82 -24.82 15.03
CA SER A 402 1.43 -23.60 14.32
C SER A 402 1.04 -23.90 12.87
N TYR A 403 1.78 -24.79 12.21
CA TYR A 403 1.46 -25.21 10.85
C TYR A 403 0.19 -26.05 10.77
N SER A 404 0.06 -27.05 11.64
CA SER A 404 -1.06 -28.02 11.61
C SER A 404 -2.38 -27.43 12.10
N ALA A 405 -2.36 -26.50 13.05
CA ALA A 405 -3.53 -25.78 13.54
C ALA A 405 -4.05 -24.72 12.56
N THR A 406 -3.22 -24.28 11.61
CA THR A 406 -3.57 -23.21 10.67
C THR A 406 -4.19 -23.78 9.39
N THR A 407 -5.41 -23.33 9.09
CA THR A 407 -6.11 -23.70 7.86
C THR A 407 -5.33 -23.26 6.61
N PRO A 408 -5.43 -23.97 5.47
CA PRO A 408 -4.72 -23.60 4.24
C PRO A 408 -4.92 -22.15 3.80
N ALA A 409 -6.14 -21.61 3.94
CA ALA A 409 -6.47 -20.23 3.59
C ALA A 409 -5.72 -19.19 4.45
N ASN A 410 -5.39 -19.54 5.70
CA ASN A 410 -4.75 -18.65 6.65
C ASN A 410 -3.24 -18.85 6.77
N ARG A 411 -2.63 -19.81 6.06
CA ARG A 411 -1.19 -20.11 6.19
C ARG A 411 -0.26 -18.94 5.89
N ALA A 412 -0.70 -17.96 5.09
CA ALA A 412 0.03 -16.73 4.86
C ALA A 412 0.31 -15.95 6.17
N SER A 413 -0.52 -16.12 7.20
CA SER A 413 -0.35 -15.47 8.51
C SER A 413 0.82 -15.99 9.34
N LEU A 414 1.35 -17.16 9.00
CA LEU A 414 2.55 -17.72 9.64
C LEU A 414 3.85 -17.04 9.16
N ILE A 415 3.77 -16.31 8.04
CA ILE A 415 4.91 -15.71 7.34
C ILE A 415 5.10 -14.26 7.88
N PRO A 416 6.35 -13.81 8.14
CA PRO A 416 7.61 -14.50 7.86
C PRO A 416 8.13 -15.37 9.02
N TRP A 417 7.49 -15.30 10.18
CA TRP A 417 8.07 -15.72 11.46
C TRP A 417 8.41 -17.21 11.55
N VAL A 418 7.57 -18.07 10.98
CA VAL A 418 7.80 -19.53 11.04
C VAL A 418 8.93 -20.01 10.13
N ILE A 419 9.34 -19.19 9.14
CA ILE A 419 10.22 -19.63 8.06
C ILE A 419 11.64 -19.88 8.54
N HIS A 420 12.16 -19.01 9.40
CA HIS A 420 13.53 -19.16 9.90
C HIS A 420 13.68 -20.44 10.75
N PRO A 421 12.81 -20.71 11.76
CA PRO A 421 12.82 -21.99 12.48
C PRO A 421 12.67 -23.20 11.57
N MET A 422 11.71 -23.20 10.64
CA MET A 422 11.51 -24.33 9.71
C MET A 422 12.75 -24.64 8.88
N LEU A 423 13.42 -23.61 8.32
CA LEU A 423 14.65 -23.80 7.55
C LEU A 423 15.80 -24.29 8.43
N ALA A 424 15.91 -23.80 9.67
CA ALA A 424 16.92 -24.26 10.62
C ALA A 424 16.71 -25.74 10.98
N PHE A 425 15.48 -26.16 11.28
CA PHE A 425 15.17 -27.56 11.55
C PHE A 425 15.36 -28.46 10.33
N GLU A 426 15.00 -27.99 9.14
CA GLU A 426 15.24 -28.71 7.88
C GLU A 426 16.75 -28.90 7.63
N LYS A 427 17.59 -27.94 8.02
CA LYS A 427 19.06 -28.07 7.97
C LYS A 427 19.59 -29.08 9.00
N LEU A 428 19.03 -29.11 10.20
CA LEU A 428 19.42 -30.04 11.27
C LEU A 428 18.97 -31.48 10.97
N LYS A 429 17.75 -31.64 10.47
CA LYS A 429 17.12 -32.92 10.12
C LYS A 429 16.39 -32.78 8.78
N PRO A 430 17.06 -33.10 7.65
CA PRO A 430 16.45 -33.05 6.33
C PRO A 430 15.16 -33.86 6.25
N GLY A 431 14.13 -33.28 5.65
CA GLY A 431 12.78 -33.83 5.53
C GLY A 431 11.84 -33.53 6.69
N SER A 432 12.30 -32.86 7.76
CA SER A 432 11.46 -32.53 8.92
C SER A 432 10.38 -31.49 8.60
N PHE A 433 10.71 -30.48 7.79
CA PHE A 433 9.80 -29.38 7.43
C PHE A 433 9.74 -29.09 5.92
N ALA A 434 10.37 -29.91 5.09
CA ALA A 434 10.35 -29.76 3.63
C ALA A 434 8.93 -29.61 3.05
N LYS A 435 7.97 -30.44 3.48
CA LYS A 435 6.58 -30.37 2.98
C LYS A 435 5.90 -29.04 3.37
N PRO A 436 5.86 -28.62 4.66
CA PRO A 436 5.38 -27.30 5.04
C PRO A 436 6.02 -26.15 4.25
N LEU A 437 7.35 -26.14 4.10
CA LEU A 437 8.07 -25.10 3.36
C LEU A 437 7.67 -25.06 1.87
N LEU A 438 7.55 -26.22 1.21
CA LEU A 438 7.09 -26.30 -0.18
C LEU A 438 5.64 -25.82 -0.35
N GLU A 439 4.77 -26.12 0.62
CA GLU A 439 3.38 -25.67 0.61
C GLU A 439 3.28 -24.14 0.80
N LEU A 440 4.11 -23.54 1.65
CA LEU A 440 4.19 -22.08 1.81
C LEU A 440 4.76 -21.39 0.56
N LEU A 441 5.78 -21.99 -0.07
CA LEU A 441 6.29 -21.50 -1.36
C LEU A 441 5.22 -21.59 -2.46
N ALA A 442 4.48 -22.70 -2.53
CA ALA A 442 3.37 -22.86 -3.47
C ALA A 442 2.27 -21.81 -3.24
N LEU A 443 1.93 -21.52 -1.98
CA LEU A 443 1.00 -20.46 -1.61
C LEU A 443 1.46 -19.09 -2.14
N ALA A 444 2.73 -18.72 -1.94
CA ALA A 444 3.28 -17.48 -2.47
C ALA A 444 3.19 -17.43 -4.00
N LYS A 445 3.51 -18.53 -4.70
CA LYS A 445 3.42 -18.59 -6.17
C LYS A 445 1.99 -18.43 -6.70
N VAL A 446 1.02 -19.10 -6.07
CA VAL A 446 -0.38 -19.06 -6.52
C VAL A 446 -1.02 -17.71 -6.22
N SER A 447 -0.61 -17.06 -5.12
CA SER A 447 -1.13 -15.74 -4.74
C SER A 447 -0.41 -14.57 -5.41
N GLN A 448 0.80 -14.75 -5.94
CA GLN A 448 1.54 -13.67 -6.57
C GLN A 448 0.88 -13.23 -7.89
N VAL A 449 0.65 -11.93 -8.02
CA VAL A 449 0.14 -11.33 -9.26
C VAL A 449 1.29 -11.26 -10.28
N THR A 450 1.09 -11.90 -11.43
CA THR A 450 2.08 -11.95 -12.53
C THR A 450 1.67 -11.15 -13.76
N ALA A 451 0.43 -10.64 -13.79
CA ALA A 451 -0.03 -9.73 -14.82
C ALA A 451 0.68 -8.38 -14.67
N THR A 452 1.10 -7.81 -15.79
CA THR A 452 1.81 -6.52 -15.82
C THR A 452 0.90 -5.39 -15.35
N GLY A 453 1.42 -4.48 -14.52
CA GLY A 453 0.68 -3.33 -14.00
C GLY A 453 0.96 -3.04 -12.53
N LEU A 454 0.11 -2.22 -11.89
CA LEU A 454 0.32 -1.70 -10.52
C LEU A 454 0.42 -2.75 -9.41
N HIS A 455 -0.10 -3.96 -9.65
CA HIS A 455 -0.11 -5.04 -8.67
C HIS A 455 0.92 -6.11 -8.95
N GLU A 456 1.69 -5.99 -10.05
CA GLU A 456 2.69 -6.98 -10.42
C GLU A 456 3.65 -7.22 -9.26
N GLY A 457 3.85 -8.51 -8.91
CA GLY A 457 4.71 -8.93 -7.81
C GLY A 457 4.09 -8.87 -6.42
N GLY A 458 2.95 -8.21 -6.25
CA GLY A 458 2.13 -8.24 -5.04
C GLY A 458 1.44 -9.60 -4.84
N PHE A 459 0.81 -9.79 -3.68
CA PHE A 459 0.17 -11.05 -3.31
C PHE A 459 -1.32 -10.86 -3.01
N LEU A 460 -2.16 -11.68 -3.64
CA LEU A 460 -3.59 -11.74 -3.41
C LEU A 460 -3.88 -12.53 -2.13
N LEU A 461 -4.19 -11.84 -1.05
CA LEU A 461 -4.40 -12.43 0.28
C LEU A 461 -5.86 -12.36 0.71
N HIS A 462 -6.29 -13.38 1.46
CA HIS A 462 -7.62 -13.42 2.07
C HIS A 462 -7.73 -12.44 3.23
N THR A 463 -8.86 -11.75 3.26
CA THR A 463 -9.26 -10.77 4.26
C THR A 463 -10.73 -11.00 4.61
N ASN A 464 -11.24 -10.35 5.66
CA ASN A 464 -12.67 -10.42 5.99
C ASN A 464 -13.54 -9.87 4.86
N ASP A 465 -13.01 -8.94 4.07
CA ASP A 465 -13.71 -8.24 2.99
C ASP A 465 -13.44 -8.85 1.60
N GLY A 466 -12.78 -10.03 1.56
CA GLY A 466 -12.44 -10.73 0.33
C GLY A 466 -10.94 -10.77 0.04
N MET A 467 -10.59 -10.90 -1.24
CA MET A 467 -9.21 -11.06 -1.70
C MET A 467 -8.61 -9.72 -2.11
N VAL A 468 -7.47 -9.33 -1.53
CA VAL A 468 -6.87 -7.99 -1.72
C VAL A 468 -5.37 -8.10 -1.96
N VAL A 469 -4.83 -7.21 -2.82
CA VAL A 469 -3.38 -7.05 -3.05
C VAL A 469 -2.92 -5.75 -2.40
N ASP A 470 -2.26 -5.86 -1.25
CA ASP A 470 -1.84 -4.72 -0.44
C ASP A 470 -0.51 -4.98 0.29
N ALA A 471 -0.09 -4.02 1.12
CA ALA A 471 1.19 -4.05 1.82
C ALA A 471 1.33 -5.24 2.80
N ARG A 472 0.25 -5.92 3.20
CA ARG A 472 0.36 -7.14 4.03
C ARG A 472 1.05 -8.27 3.27
N GLY A 473 1.02 -8.24 1.93
CA GLY A 473 1.76 -9.16 1.07
C GLY A 473 3.28 -9.07 1.23
N LEU A 474 3.82 -7.95 1.71
CA LEU A 474 5.27 -7.72 1.81
C LEU A 474 5.96 -8.69 2.77
N ARG A 475 5.23 -9.28 3.71
CA ARG A 475 5.74 -10.35 4.59
C ARG A 475 6.27 -11.58 3.85
N MET A 476 5.84 -11.79 2.60
CA MET A 476 6.33 -12.88 1.75
C MET A 476 7.79 -12.68 1.32
N ILE A 477 8.29 -11.43 1.31
CA ILE A 477 9.61 -11.08 0.77
C ILE A 477 10.75 -11.68 1.61
N PRO A 478 10.79 -11.51 2.96
CA PRO A 478 11.80 -12.18 3.78
C PRO A 478 11.81 -13.70 3.61
N MET A 479 10.64 -14.33 3.43
CA MET A 479 10.55 -15.76 3.14
C MET A 479 11.21 -16.09 1.81
N LEU A 480 10.81 -15.43 0.73
CA LEU A 480 11.33 -15.70 -0.61
C LEU A 480 12.84 -15.51 -0.69
N ALA A 481 13.38 -14.48 -0.02
CA ALA A 481 14.83 -14.26 0.12
C ALA A 481 15.52 -15.47 0.77
N LYS A 482 15.05 -15.91 1.95
CA LYS A 482 15.63 -17.08 2.64
C LYS A 482 15.51 -18.37 1.82
N LEU A 483 14.40 -18.56 1.10
CA LEU A 483 14.17 -19.74 0.26
C LEU A 483 15.05 -19.76 -1.01
N CYS A 484 15.67 -18.65 -1.41
CA CYS A 484 16.66 -18.65 -2.50
C CYS A 484 17.90 -19.48 -2.18
N HIS A 485 18.18 -19.73 -0.90
CA HIS A 485 19.31 -20.56 -0.47
C HIS A 485 18.92 -22.01 -0.14
N TRP A 486 17.64 -22.37 -0.32
CA TRP A 486 17.14 -23.70 0.02
C TRP A 486 17.01 -24.58 -1.23
N ASN A 487 17.97 -25.49 -1.42
CA ASN A 487 18.07 -26.32 -2.63
C ASN A 487 16.80 -27.12 -2.97
N ALA A 488 16.11 -27.68 -1.97
CA ALA A 488 14.89 -28.45 -2.19
C ALA A 488 13.70 -27.59 -2.65
N GLY A 489 13.76 -26.27 -2.42
CA GLY A 489 12.69 -25.31 -2.75
C GLY A 489 12.75 -24.74 -4.17
N ASN A 490 13.63 -25.24 -5.05
CA ASN A 490 13.89 -24.66 -6.37
C ASN A 490 14.27 -23.15 -6.28
N PRO A 491 15.54 -22.85 -5.92
CA PRO A 491 16.07 -21.50 -5.76
C PRO A 491 15.70 -20.51 -6.89
N SER A 492 15.72 -20.96 -8.14
CA SER A 492 15.40 -20.12 -9.30
C SER A 492 13.97 -19.56 -9.27
N THR A 493 13.02 -20.36 -8.78
CA THR A 493 11.62 -19.97 -8.67
C THR A 493 11.43 -18.93 -7.56
N SER A 494 12.06 -19.15 -6.41
CA SER A 494 12.06 -18.21 -5.29
C SER A 494 12.68 -16.87 -5.70
N PHE A 495 13.79 -16.90 -6.45
CA PHE A 495 14.46 -15.70 -6.94
C PHE A 495 13.60 -14.90 -7.93
N GLN A 496 12.94 -15.57 -8.88
CA GLN A 496 12.01 -14.90 -9.80
C GLN A 496 10.83 -14.24 -9.07
N ALA A 497 10.25 -14.96 -8.09
CA ALA A 497 9.16 -14.40 -7.28
C ALA A 497 9.64 -13.21 -6.45
N LEU A 498 10.83 -13.32 -5.83
CA LEU A 498 11.46 -12.23 -5.07
C LEU A 498 11.66 -10.99 -5.95
N SER A 499 12.16 -11.16 -7.18
CA SER A 499 12.39 -10.06 -8.12
C SER A 499 11.13 -9.26 -8.41
N ARG A 500 10.02 -9.94 -8.68
CA ARG A 500 8.74 -9.27 -8.92
C ARG A 500 8.27 -8.53 -7.66
N SER A 501 8.40 -9.17 -6.50
CA SER A 501 7.95 -8.56 -5.24
C SER A 501 8.75 -7.33 -4.83
N ILE A 502 10.03 -7.23 -5.20
CA ILE A 502 10.79 -5.98 -5.02
C ILE A 502 10.23 -4.85 -5.91
N GLY A 503 9.86 -5.15 -7.16
CA GLY A 503 9.16 -4.18 -8.01
C GLY A 503 7.84 -3.69 -7.37
N PHE A 504 7.12 -4.58 -6.69
CA PHE A 504 5.93 -4.21 -5.93
C PHE A 504 6.23 -3.31 -4.72
N VAL A 505 7.34 -3.54 -4.00
CA VAL A 505 7.79 -2.63 -2.91
C VAL A 505 8.06 -1.24 -3.47
N GLU A 506 8.76 -1.14 -4.60
CA GLU A 506 9.03 0.15 -5.24
C GLU A 506 7.73 0.84 -5.66
N GLN A 507 6.79 0.09 -6.24
CA GLN A 507 5.48 0.61 -6.64
C GLN A 507 4.66 1.14 -5.45
N LEU A 508 4.76 0.50 -4.27
CA LEU A 508 4.11 0.99 -3.05
C LEU A 508 4.88 2.12 -2.38
N SER A 509 6.20 2.19 -2.56
CA SER A 509 7.05 3.21 -1.96
C SER A 509 6.76 4.60 -2.52
N THR A 510 6.73 5.59 -1.64
CA THR A 510 6.53 6.98 -2.03
C THR A 510 7.86 7.58 -2.47
N ARG A 511 8.06 7.63 -3.79
CA ARG A 511 9.21 8.24 -4.45
C ARG A 511 9.16 9.77 -4.39
N LYS A 512 10.27 10.42 -4.72
CA LYS A 512 10.42 11.89 -4.70
C LYS A 512 9.36 12.60 -5.53
N GLU A 513 9.06 12.07 -6.71
CA GLU A 513 8.08 12.62 -7.66
C GLU A 513 6.69 12.67 -7.05
N ARG A 514 6.31 11.61 -6.32
CA ARG A 514 5.03 11.52 -5.61
C ARG A 514 5.04 12.31 -4.31
N ALA A 515 6.12 12.25 -3.54
CA ALA A 515 6.25 12.95 -2.26
C ALA A 515 6.02 14.47 -2.40
N ASN A 516 6.50 15.06 -3.49
CA ASN A 516 6.30 16.48 -3.80
C ASN A 516 4.83 16.88 -4.03
N ARG A 517 3.93 15.91 -4.17
CA ARG A 517 2.48 16.12 -4.29
C ARG A 517 1.76 16.18 -2.94
N PHE A 518 2.47 15.98 -1.84
CA PHE A 518 1.93 16.02 -0.48
C PHE A 518 2.40 17.26 0.27
N SER A 519 1.64 17.68 1.30
CA SER A 519 1.96 18.88 2.08
C SER A 519 3.26 18.75 2.88
N ASN A 520 3.60 17.53 3.29
CA ASN A 520 4.85 17.21 3.96
C ASN A 520 5.63 16.14 3.19
N PRO A 521 6.36 16.53 2.12
CA PRO A 521 7.13 15.60 1.30
C PRO A 521 8.19 14.83 2.10
N ALA A 522 8.80 15.49 3.10
CA ALA A 522 9.86 14.88 3.91
C ALA A 522 9.34 13.71 4.75
N MET A 523 8.11 13.83 5.28
CA MET A 523 7.45 12.76 6.02
C MET A 523 6.97 11.61 5.11
N ALA A 524 6.52 11.96 3.89
CA ALA A 524 5.98 10.98 2.94
C ALA A 524 7.07 10.15 2.24
N LEU A 525 8.22 10.75 1.93
CA LEU A 525 9.29 10.13 1.14
C LEU A 525 9.75 8.81 1.77
N GLY A 526 9.81 7.75 0.96
CA GLY A 526 10.24 6.42 1.37
C GLY A 526 9.20 5.62 2.15
N GLY A 527 8.04 6.19 2.51
CA GLY A 527 6.98 5.45 3.19
C GLY A 527 6.26 4.47 2.25
N ILE A 528 5.93 3.29 2.78
CA ILE A 528 5.16 2.27 2.06
C ILE A 528 3.68 2.56 2.21
N ARG A 529 3.02 2.75 1.07
CA ARG A 529 1.56 2.89 1.00
C ARG A 529 0.87 1.57 1.35
N LYS A 530 -0.27 1.67 2.00
CA LYS A 530 -1.10 0.52 2.41
C LYS A 530 -1.49 -0.32 1.19
N SER A 531 -1.81 0.31 0.07
CA SER A 531 -2.03 -0.34 -1.22
C SER A 531 -1.69 0.62 -2.37
N SER A 532 -1.81 0.17 -3.63
CA SER A 532 -1.58 1.06 -4.77
C SER A 532 -2.63 2.17 -4.88
N TRP A 533 -3.81 2.01 -4.26
CA TRP A 533 -4.91 2.98 -4.24
C TRP A 533 -5.09 3.74 -2.92
N ASP A 534 -4.53 3.25 -1.82
CA ASP A 534 -4.61 3.87 -0.51
C ASP A 534 -3.25 4.47 -0.14
N ALA A 535 -3.19 5.80 -0.10
CA ALA A 535 -1.97 6.55 0.20
C ALA A 535 -1.57 6.52 1.67
N ALA A 536 -2.41 5.97 2.57
CA ALA A 536 -2.04 5.75 3.97
C ALA A 536 -0.72 4.99 4.05
N MET A 537 0.17 5.37 4.97
CA MET A 537 1.47 4.75 5.16
C MET A 537 1.55 4.15 6.57
N PRO A 538 1.11 2.89 6.78
CA PRO A 538 1.27 2.21 8.06
C PRO A 538 2.76 1.98 8.33
N THR A 539 3.22 2.29 9.54
CA THR A 539 4.65 2.19 9.85
C THR A 539 5.14 0.75 9.79
N GLU A 540 4.31 -0.21 10.19
CA GLU A 540 4.59 -1.64 10.11
C GLU A 540 4.81 -2.13 8.67
N ALA A 541 4.14 -1.52 7.69
CA ALA A 541 4.33 -1.86 6.28
C ALA A 541 5.71 -1.45 5.79
N THR A 542 6.16 -0.24 6.15
CA THR A 542 7.51 0.24 5.83
C THR A 542 8.58 -0.58 6.54
N ALA A 543 8.38 -0.93 7.81
CA ALA A 543 9.30 -1.77 8.56
C ALA A 543 9.41 -3.19 7.96
N MET A 544 8.30 -3.82 7.60
CA MET A 544 8.31 -5.13 6.95
C MET A 544 8.96 -5.08 5.56
N ALA A 545 8.73 -4.01 4.79
CA ALA A 545 9.39 -3.80 3.50
C ALA A 545 10.91 -3.68 3.66
N LEU A 546 11.39 -2.90 4.64
CA LEU A 546 12.82 -2.74 4.89
C LEU A 546 13.46 -4.07 5.29
N ILE A 547 12.83 -4.86 6.17
CA ILE A 547 13.30 -6.22 6.50
C ILE A 547 13.40 -7.07 5.23
N GLY A 548 12.36 -7.06 4.38
CA GLY A 548 12.34 -7.81 3.13
C GLY A 548 13.45 -7.40 2.15
N VAL A 549 13.66 -6.09 1.97
CA VAL A 549 14.70 -5.54 1.08
C VAL A 549 16.10 -5.85 1.59
N VAL A 550 16.35 -5.73 2.90
CA VAL A 550 17.63 -6.09 3.53
C VAL A 550 17.93 -7.58 3.37
N GLU A 551 16.95 -8.45 3.56
CA GLU A 551 17.13 -9.88 3.31
C GLU A 551 17.39 -10.18 1.82
N ALA A 552 16.71 -9.47 0.91
CA ALA A 552 16.96 -9.60 -0.53
C ALA A 552 18.38 -9.16 -0.93
N LEU A 553 18.88 -8.06 -0.36
CA LEU A 553 20.25 -7.58 -0.53
C LEU A 553 21.27 -8.65 -0.12
N ARG A 554 21.14 -9.16 1.11
CA ARG A 554 22.00 -10.24 1.65
C ARG A 554 21.97 -11.48 0.76
N THR A 555 20.81 -11.83 0.22
CA THR A 555 20.66 -12.97 -0.70
C THR A 555 21.45 -12.76 -1.99
N ILE A 556 21.39 -11.57 -2.60
CA ILE A 556 22.10 -11.30 -3.86
C ILE A 556 23.61 -11.24 -3.64
N GLU A 557 24.07 -10.57 -2.59
CA GLU A 557 25.50 -10.48 -2.25
C GLU A 557 26.12 -11.87 -2.05
N ASN A 558 25.42 -12.77 -1.36
CA ASN A 558 25.85 -14.16 -1.17
C ASN A 558 25.88 -14.97 -2.47
N ILE A 559 24.97 -14.71 -3.41
CA ILE A 559 24.98 -15.37 -4.72
C ILE A 559 26.18 -14.87 -5.53
N GLU A 560 26.44 -13.57 -5.55
CA GLU A 560 27.60 -13.00 -6.25
C GLU A 560 28.93 -13.46 -5.68
N SER A 561 29.06 -13.60 -4.35
CA SER A 561 30.26 -14.11 -3.71
C SER A 561 30.53 -15.59 -3.98
N THR A 562 29.50 -16.36 -4.35
CA THR A 562 29.63 -17.78 -4.68
C THR A 562 30.01 -18.01 -6.15
N ILE A 563 29.76 -17.02 -7.02
CA ILE A 563 30.10 -17.07 -8.46
C ILE A 563 31.52 -16.57 -8.74
N LYS A 564 32.06 -15.67 -7.90
CA LYS A 564 33.45 -15.22 -7.92
C LYS A 564 34.36 -16.25 -7.26
#